data_AF-A0A9D9QIV4-F1
#
_entry.id   AF-A0A9D9QIV4-F1
#
_cell.length_a   1.000
_cell.length_b   1.000
_cell.length_c   1.000
_cell.angle_alpha   90.00
_cell.angle_beta   90.00
_cell.angle_gamma   90.00
#
_symmetry.space_group_name_H-M   'P 1'
#
loop_
_entity.id
_entity.type
_entity.pdbx_description
1 polymer ?
#
loop_
_entity_poly.entity_id
_entity_poly.type
_entity_poly.pdbx_seq_one_letter_code
_entity_poly.pdbx_strand_id
1 'polypeptide(L)'
;MSNKRILKRNINEMVFDVVEECFHHQMLDESKAPATEKLITEAASFQDVILGRMHKAKGKAEFRAIVAEVEAKALTFVDALNALNK
;
A
#
# COMPACT_ATOMS: atom_id res chain seq x y z
N MET A 1 -15.43 -16.85 -0.60
CA MET A 1 -14.02 -17.11 -0.99
C MET A 1 -13.53 -16.11 -2.06
N SER A 2 -14.37 -15.75 -3.03
CA SER A 2 -14.05 -14.80 -4.12
C SER A 2 -13.60 -13.42 -3.62
N ASN A 3 -14.22 -12.91 -2.55
CA ASN A 3 -13.94 -11.55 -2.04
C ASN A 3 -12.55 -11.42 -1.37
N LYS A 4 -12.06 -12.48 -0.68
CA LYS A 4 -10.70 -12.44 -0.08
C LYS A 4 -9.61 -12.43 -1.15
N ARG A 5 -9.81 -13.18 -2.24
CA ARG A 5 -8.84 -13.30 -3.33
C ARG A 5 -8.74 -12.01 -4.13
N ILE A 6 -9.88 -11.36 -4.38
CA ILE A 6 -9.96 -10.04 -5.00
C ILE A 6 -9.28 -9.00 -4.11
N LEU A 7 -9.64 -8.93 -2.82
CA LEU A 7 -9.03 -7.96 -1.91
C LEU A 7 -7.50 -8.11 -1.81
N LYS A 8 -7.01 -9.35 -1.73
CA LYS A 8 -5.57 -9.63 -1.75
C LYS A 8 -4.90 -9.14 -3.04
N ARG A 9 -5.57 -9.31 -4.19
CA ARG A 9 -5.08 -8.80 -5.47
C ARG A 9 -5.03 -7.28 -5.47
N ASN A 10 -6.09 -6.62 -5.01
CA ASN A 10 -6.17 -5.16 -4.96
C ASN A 10 -5.10 -4.56 -4.03
N ILE A 11 -4.84 -5.18 -2.87
CA ILE A 11 -3.76 -4.74 -1.96
C ILE A 11 -2.40 -4.88 -2.63
N ASN A 12 -2.16 -6.01 -3.31
CA ASN A 12 -0.91 -6.22 -4.03
C ASN A 12 -0.76 -5.21 -5.18
N GLU A 13 -1.79 -5.01 -6.01
CA GLU A 13 -1.80 -4.03 -7.10
C GLU A 13 -1.50 -2.63 -6.56
N MET A 14 -2.19 -2.19 -5.49
CA MET A 14 -1.94 -0.89 -4.87
C MET A 14 -0.49 -0.73 -4.37
N VAL A 15 0.07 -1.76 -3.72
CA VAL A 15 1.47 -1.70 -3.25
C VAL A 15 2.44 -1.66 -4.42
N PHE A 16 2.17 -2.42 -5.50
CA PHE A 16 2.97 -2.35 -6.73
C PHE A 16 2.93 -0.96 -7.34
N ASP A 17 1.75 -0.35 -7.48
CA ASP A 17 1.60 1.01 -8.03
C ASP A 17 2.41 2.03 -7.21
N VAL A 18 2.32 1.99 -5.87
CA VAL A 18 3.09 2.89 -4.98
C VAL A 18 4.59 2.68 -5.13
N VAL A 19 5.04 1.43 -5.24
CA VAL A 19 6.47 1.10 -5.39
C VAL A 19 6.99 1.53 -6.76
N GLU A 20 6.23 1.29 -7.82
CA GLU A 20 6.59 1.73 -9.18
C GLU A 20 6.68 3.26 -9.27
N GLU A 21 5.73 4.01 -8.70
CA GLU A 21 5.82 5.46 -8.65
C GLU A 21 7.02 5.95 -7.83
N CYS A 22 7.31 5.30 -6.70
CA CYS A 22 8.50 5.59 -5.91
C CYS A 22 9.78 5.39 -6.73
N PHE A 23 9.91 4.30 -7.48
CA PHE A 23 11.05 4.07 -8.37
C PHE A 23 11.11 5.07 -9.52
N HIS A 24 9.97 5.45 -10.09
CA HIS A 24 9.91 6.48 -11.13
C HIS A 24 10.44 7.82 -10.61
N HIS A 25 10.07 8.20 -9.38
CA HIS A 25 10.62 9.40 -8.73
C HIS A 25 12.12 9.31 -8.46
N GLN A 26 12.65 8.14 -8.08
CA GLN A 26 14.10 7.94 -7.92
C GLN A 26 14.86 8.09 -9.23
N MET A 27 14.29 7.57 -10.33
CA MET A 27 14.89 7.69 -11.66
C MET A 27 14.91 9.14 -12.15
N LEU A 28 13.91 9.95 -11.78
CA LEU A 28 13.82 11.36 -12.14
C LEU A 28 14.68 12.26 -11.23
N ASP A 29 14.74 11.95 -9.94
CA ASP A 29 15.47 12.72 -8.92
C ASP A 29 16.07 11.78 -7.86
N GLU A 30 17.36 11.48 -8.03
CA GLU A 30 18.12 10.60 -7.14
C GLU A 30 18.19 11.15 -5.69
N SER A 31 18.00 12.47 -5.51
CA SER A 31 17.94 13.12 -4.20
C SER A 31 16.74 12.67 -3.36
N LYS A 32 15.69 12.18 -4.02
CA LYS A 32 14.46 11.68 -3.38
C LYS A 32 14.55 10.20 -3.00
N ALA A 33 15.63 9.51 -3.38
CA ALA A 33 15.90 8.12 -3.03
C ALA A 33 15.65 7.74 -1.56
N PRO A 34 16.15 8.48 -0.55
CA PRO A 34 15.89 8.13 0.85
C PRO A 34 14.40 8.29 1.25
N ALA A 35 13.67 9.22 0.63
CA ALA A 35 12.24 9.42 0.92
C ALA A 35 11.37 8.33 0.29
N THR A 36 11.67 7.95 -0.95
CA THR A 36 10.97 6.89 -1.67
C THR A 36 11.32 5.49 -1.13
N GLU A 37 12.56 5.22 -0.71
CA GLU A 37 12.91 3.95 -0.04
C GLU A 37 12.14 3.75 1.27
N LYS A 38 11.95 4.84 2.02
CA LYS A 38 11.13 4.83 3.24
C LYS A 38 9.67 4.50 2.92
N LEU A 39 9.12 5.10 1.86
CA LEU A 39 7.77 4.81 1.38
C LEU A 39 7.60 3.35 0.93
N ILE A 40 8.57 2.81 0.18
CA ILE A 40 8.59 1.39 -0.25
C ILE A 40 8.60 0.47 0.97
N THR A 41 9.43 0.77 1.96
CA THR A 41 9.53 -0.03 3.20
C THR A 41 8.23 0.02 4.02
N GLU A 42 7.60 1.20 4.09
CA GLU A 42 6.31 1.38 4.76
C GLU A 42 5.18 0.62 4.02
N ALA A 43 5.16 0.67 2.68
CA ALA A 43 4.20 -0.05 1.86
C ALA A 43 4.35 -1.58 1.99
N ALA A 44 5.58 -2.09 1.97
CA ALA A 44 5.86 -3.52 2.17
C ALA A 44 5.45 -3.99 3.58
N SER A 45 5.78 -3.21 4.61
CA SER A 45 5.38 -3.50 5.99
C SER A 45 3.86 -3.49 6.15
N PHE A 46 3.18 -2.55 5.50
CA PHE A 46 1.72 -2.47 5.49
C PHE A 46 1.08 -3.70 4.83
N GLN A 47 1.62 -4.13 3.69
CA GLN A 47 1.18 -5.32 2.99
C GLN A 47 1.23 -6.56 3.89
N ASP A 48 2.36 -6.80 4.56
CA ASP A 48 2.53 -7.95 5.45
C ASP A 48 1.55 -7.94 6.63
N VAL A 49 1.36 -6.78 7.26
CA VAL A 49 0.40 -6.63 8.37
C VAL A 49 -1.03 -6.91 7.91
N ILE A 50 -1.45 -6.33 6.80
CA ILE A 50 -2.81 -6.51 6.26
C ILE A 50 -3.04 -7.94 5.79
N LEU A 51 -2.08 -8.56 5.10
CA LEU A 51 -2.17 -9.96 4.67
C LEU A 51 -2.26 -10.89 5.89
N GLY A 52 -1.48 -10.64 6.93
CA GLY A 52 -1.53 -11.37 8.20
C GLY A 52 -2.91 -11.26 8.87
N ARG A 53 -3.49 -10.06 8.90
CA ARG A 53 -4.85 -9.81 9.44
C ARG A 53 -5.93 -10.46 8.57
N MET A 54 -5.82 -10.39 7.24
CA MET A 54 -6.75 -11.06 6.32
C MET A 54 -6.76 -12.57 6.50
N HIS A 55 -5.60 -13.18 6.75
CA HIS A 55 -5.51 -14.62 6.99
C HIS A 55 -6.22 -15.00 8.29
N LYS A 56 -6.10 -14.17 9.34
CA LYS A 56 -6.76 -14.38 10.63
C LYS A 56 -8.24 -14.02 10.64
N ALA A 57 -8.68 -13.13 9.74
CA ALA A 57 -10.06 -12.65 9.67
C ALA A 57 -11.04 -13.77 9.30
N LYS A 58 -12.04 -13.98 10.16
CA LYS A 58 -13.07 -15.01 10.03
C LYS A 58 -14.47 -14.43 9.85
N GLY A 59 -14.66 -13.11 9.91
CA GLY A 59 -15.96 -12.46 9.76
C GLY A 59 -16.03 -11.36 8.68
N LYS A 60 -17.22 -11.16 8.09
CA LYS A 60 -17.49 -10.11 7.08
C LYS A 60 -17.25 -8.69 7.62
N ALA A 61 -17.44 -8.48 8.92
CA ALA A 61 -17.17 -7.21 9.60
C ALA A 61 -15.66 -6.91 9.67
N GLU A 62 -14.84 -7.89 10.05
CA GLU A 62 -13.38 -7.76 10.06
C GLU A 62 -12.83 -7.48 8.66
N PHE A 63 -13.38 -8.15 7.63
CA PHE A 63 -13.03 -7.85 6.25
C PHE A 63 -13.33 -6.40 5.88
N ARG A 64 -14.51 -5.88 6.23
CA ARG A 64 -14.86 -4.47 5.97
C ARG A 64 -13.93 -3.50 6.68
N ALA A 65 -13.55 -3.79 7.93
CA ALA A 65 -12.60 -2.97 8.66
C ALA A 65 -11.22 -2.96 7.98
N ILE A 66 -10.76 -4.11 7.50
CA ILE A 66 -9.49 -4.20 6.73
C ILE A 66 -9.58 -3.39 5.44
N VAL A 67 -10.70 -3.45 4.70
CA VAL A 67 -10.87 -2.65 3.48
C VAL A 67 -10.80 -1.16 3.78
N ALA A 68 -11.54 -0.68 4.78
CA ALA A 68 -11.54 0.74 5.14
C ALA A 68 -10.14 1.22 5.58
N GLU A 69 -9.37 0.37 6.27
CA GLU A 69 -8.01 0.68 6.68
C GLU A 69 -7.04 0.73 5.48
N VAL A 70 -7.20 -0.17 4.50
CA VAL A 70 -6.46 -0.15 3.23
C VAL A 70 -6.77 1.12 2.44
N GLU A 71 -8.04 1.50 2.31
CA GLU A 71 -8.45 2.73 1.62
C GLU A 71 -7.89 3.99 2.31
N ALA A 72 -7.97 4.06 3.64
CA ALA A 72 -7.40 5.17 4.40
C ALA A 72 -5.88 5.26 4.21
N LYS A 73 -5.18 4.12 4.17
CA LYS A 73 -3.73 4.11 3.99
C LYS A 73 -3.32 4.40 2.55
N ALA A 74 -4.11 3.97 1.57
CA ALA A 74 -3.94 4.32 0.16
C ALA A 74 -3.93 5.85 -0.01
N LEU A 75 -4.88 6.56 0.62
CA LEU A 75 -4.92 8.02 0.60
C LEU A 75 -3.64 8.63 1.19
N THR A 76 -3.13 8.09 2.30
CA THR A 76 -1.87 8.60 2.87
C THR A 76 -0.65 8.35 1.98
N PHE A 77 -0.63 7.23 1.23
CA PHE A 77 0.44 6.98 0.25
C PHE A 77 0.34 7.94 -0.93
N VAL A 78 -0.87 8.18 -1.45
CA VAL A 78 -1.11 9.17 -2.52
C VAL A 78 -0.70 10.57 -2.07
N ASP A 79 -1.03 10.98 -0.85
CA ASP A 79 -0.61 12.28 -0.31
C ASP A 79 0.92 12.38 -0.17
N ALA A 80 1.58 11.31 0.24
CA ALA A 80 3.04 11.26 0.34
C ALA A 80 3.71 11.32 -1.05
N LEU A 81 3.16 10.61 -2.04
CA LEU A 81 3.61 10.65 -3.44
C LEU A 81 3.40 12.04 -4.05
N ASN A 82 2.25 12.68 -3.78
CA ASN A 82 2.00 14.06 -4.19
C ASN A 82 2.96 15.06 -3.52
N ALA A 83 3.36 14.82 -2.27
CA ALA A 83 4.37 15.64 -1.60
C ALA A 83 5.76 15.48 -2.23
N LEU A 84 6.07 14.31 -2.80
CA LEU A 84 7.29 14.08 -3.59
C LEU A 84 7.24 14.75 -4.97
N ASN A 85 6.06 15.10 -5.48
CA ASN A 85 5.87 15.83 -6.73
C ASN A 85 5.92 17.36 -6.59
N LYS A 86 5.91 17.90 -5.37
CA LYS A 86 6.14 19.32 -5.11
C LYS A 86 7.62 19.66 -4.97
#